data_AF-A0A0J6FNK5-F1
#
_entry.id   AF-A0A0J6FNK5-F1
#
_cell.length_a   1.000
_cell.length_b   1.000
_cell.length_c   1.000
_cell.angle_alpha   90.00
_cell.angle_beta   90.00
_cell.angle_gamma   90.00
#
_symmetry.space_group_name_H-M   'P 1'
#
loop_
_entity.id
_entity.type
_entity.pdbx_description
1 polymer ?
#
loop_
_entity_poly.entity_id
_entity_poly.type
_entity_poly.pdbx_seq_one_letter_code
_entity_poly.pdbx_strand_id
1 'polypeptide(L)' 'MKFSPTLMGFFYAGLGSIFTYLAIQSAGTDGEMWSFWTILLMVLATVDFVYAIRFFLLTKKINQMKKNEENKKR' A
#
# COMPACT_ATOMS: atom_id res chain seq x y z
N MET A 1 -9.03 -2.20 -20.30
CA MET A 1 -9.28 -2.93 -19.03
C MET A 1 -9.42 -1.91 -17.92
N LYS A 2 -10.52 -1.93 -17.15
CA LYS A 2 -10.70 -1.00 -16.02
C LYS A 2 -9.81 -1.50 -14.87
N PHE A 3 -8.65 -0.88 -14.65
CA PHE A 3 -7.84 -1.15 -13.46
C PHE A 3 -8.70 -0.81 -12.23
N SER A 4 -9.11 -1.84 -11.50
CA SER A 4 -9.93 -1.65 -10.30
C SER A 4 -9.09 -0.94 -9.24
N PRO A 5 -9.53 0.19 -8.67
CA PRO A 5 -8.82 0.89 -7.59
C PRO A 5 -8.47 -0.03 -6.42
N THR A 6 -9.32 -1.04 -6.19
CA THR A 6 -9.13 -2.08 -5.18
C THR A 6 -7.95 -2.99 -5.48
N LEU A 7 -7.76 -3.38 -6.74
CA LEU A 7 -6.65 -4.22 -7.16
C LEU A 7 -5.32 -3.47 -7.01
N MET A 8 -5.32 -2.18 -7.37
CA MET A 8 -4.14 -1.33 -7.25
C MET A 8 -3.72 -1.15 -5.79
N GLY A 9 -4.68 -0.92 -4.88
CA GLY A 9 -4.40 -0.83 -3.44
C GLY A 9 -3.80 -2.11 -2.87
N PHE A 10 -4.29 -3.28 -3.30
CA PHE A 10 -3.73 -4.57 -2.87
C PHE A 10 -2.32 -4.81 -3.41
N PHE A 11 -2.06 -4.38 -4.66
CA PHE A 11 -0.74 -4.43 -5.27
C PHE A 11 0.29 -3.60 -4.49
N TYR A 12 -0.03 -2.34 -4.20
CA TYR A 12 0.86 -1.46 -3.42
C TYR A 12 1.08 -1.98 -1.99
N ALA A 13 0.04 -2.54 -1.34
CA ALA A 13 0.19 -3.16 -0.02
C ALA A 13 1.12 -4.38 -0.05
N GLY A 14 0.99 -5.22 -1.09
CA GLY A 14 1.87 -6.37 -1.30
C GLY A 14 3.31 -5.94 -1.58
N LEU A 15 3.50 -4.94 -2.45
CA LEU A 15 4.83 -4.42 -2.79
C LEU A 15 5.54 -3.82 -1.57
N GLY A 16 4.84 -2.99 -0.79
CA GLY A 16 5.38 -2.43 0.46
C GLY A 16 5.73 -3.51 1.50
N SER A 17 4.96 -4.59 1.57
CA SER A 17 5.27 -5.73 2.45
C SER A 17 6.55 -6.45 2.02
N ILE A 18 6.76 -6.63 0.71
CA ILE A 18 8.00 -7.22 0.16
C ILE A 18 9.19 -6.31 0.48
N PHE A 19 9.10 -5.00 0.24
CA PHE A 19 10.18 -4.07 0.58
C PHE A 19 10.49 -4.04 2.07
N THR A 20 9.48 -4.16 2.93
CA THR A 20 9.67 -4.26 4.38
C THR A 20 10.42 -5.54 4.75
N TYR A 21 10.07 -6.68 4.15
CA TYR A 21 10.79 -7.94 4.36
C TYR A 21 12.26 -7.83 3.91
N LEU A 22 12.51 -7.23 2.76
CA LEU A 22 13.87 -6.99 2.25
C LEU A 22 14.65 -6.05 3.16
N ALA A 23 14.01 -5.01 3.71
CA ALA A 23 14.64 -4.11 4.66
C ALA A 23 15.06 -4.84 5.94
N ILE A 24 14.19 -5.70 6.48
CA ILE A 24 14.50 -6.51 7.67
C ILE A 24 15.66 -7.47 7.39
N GLN A 25 15.66 -8.12 6.23
CA GLN A 25 16.73 -9.03 5.84
C GLN A 25 18.08 -8.29 5.69
N SER A 26 18.06 -7.10 5.06
CA SER A 26 19.23 -6.24 4.91
C SER A 26 19.77 -5.79 6.29
N ALA A 27 18.90 -5.34 7.19
CA ALA A 27 19.29 -4.96 8.54
C ALA A 27 19.87 -6.12 9.36
N GLY A 28 19.34 -7.33 9.18
CA GLY A 28 19.79 -8.53 9.89
C GLY A 28 21.09 -9.12 9.35
N THR A 29 21.41 -8.93 8.05
CA THR A 29 22.60 -9.51 7.42
C THR A 29 23.84 -8.68 7.68
N ASP A 30 23.73 -7.35 7.55
CA ASP A 30 24.86 -6.44 7.72
C ASP A 30 25.02 -5.97 9.18
N GLY A 31 24.06 -6.28 10.07
CA GLY A 31 24.03 -5.82 11.47
C GLY A 31 23.82 -4.31 11.63
N GLU A 32 23.88 -3.56 10.54
CA GLU A 32 23.77 -2.11 10.49
C GLU A 32 22.35 -1.70 10.06
N MET A 33 21.48 -1.52 11.04
CA MET A 33 20.13 -0.97 10.82
C MET A 33 20.14 0.42 10.13
N TRP A 34 21.29 1.10 10.18
CA TRP A 34 21.54 2.42 9.59
C TRP A 34 22.20 2.37 8.20
N SER A 35 22.34 1.19 7.60
CA SER A 35 22.86 1.06 6.24
C SER A 35 21.99 1.84 5.24
N PHE A 36 22.64 2.50 4.30
CA PHE A 36 21.97 3.28 3.25
C PHE A 36 20.90 2.45 2.52
N TRP A 37 21.20 1.17 2.25
CA TRP A 37 20.27 0.26 1.57
C TRP A 37 19.02 -0.04 2.40
N THR A 38 19.19 -0.28 3.70
CA THR A 38 18.07 -0.52 4.61
C THR A 38 17.15 0.71 4.69
N ILE A 39 17.73 1.90 4.83
CA ILE A 39 16.97 3.16 4.87
C ILE A 39 16.23 3.38 3.55
N LEU A 40 16.89 3.16 2.42
CA LEU A 40 16.27 3.29 1.10
C LEU A 40 15.05 2.35 0.96
N LEU A 41 15.19 1.09 1.37
CA LEU A 41 14.09 0.11 1.34
C LEU A 41 12.94 0.50 2.27
N MET A 42 13.23 1.04 3.46
CA MET A 42 12.21 1.54 4.39
C MET A 42 11.44 2.75 3.81
N VAL A 43 12.13 3.67 3.14
CA VAL A 43 11.49 4.82 2.48
C VAL A 43 10.59 4.35 1.34
N LEU A 44 11.07 3.43 0.50
CA LEU A 44 10.26 2.85 -0.59
C LEU A 44 9.01 2.15 -0.05
N ALA A 45 9.17 1.29 0.96
CA ALA A 45 8.04 0.63 1.63
C ALA A 45 7.02 1.64 2.18
N THR A 46 7.49 2.74 2.78
CA THR A 46 6.62 3.80 3.31
C THR A 46 5.79 4.45 2.20
N VAL A 47 6.42 4.77 1.06
CA VAL A 47 5.72 5.34 -0.10
C VAL A 47 4.63 4.38 -0.60
N ASP A 48 4.94 3.10 -0.73
CA ASP A 48 3.98 2.08 -1.16
C ASP A 48 2.79 1.95 -0.20
N PHE A 49 3.04 1.94 1.12
CA PHE A 49 1.96 1.90 2.11
C PHE A 49 1.08 3.14 2.08
N VAL A 50 1.64 4.34 1.87
CA VAL A 50 0.85 5.58 1.73
C VAL A 50 -0.10 5.47 0.54
N TYR A 51 0.38 4.98 -0.61
CA TYR A 51 -0.48 4.76 -1.77
C TYR A 51 -1.53 3.68 -1.51
N ALA A 52 -1.15 2.56 -0.89
CA ALA A 52 -2.10 1.50 -0.51
C ALA A 52 -3.23 2.03 0.38
N ILE A 53 -2.91 2.81 1.41
CA ILE A 53 -3.89 3.44 2.31
C ILE A 53 -4.80 4.39 1.53
N ARG A 54 -4.23 5.25 0.66
CA ARG A 54 -5.02 6.16 -0.19
C ARG A 54 -6.02 5.40 -1.06
N PHE A 55 -5.58 4.32 -1.71
CA PHE A 55 -6.45 3.47 -2.54
C PHE A 55 -7.54 2.78 -1.72
N PHE A 56 -7.24 2.33 -0.51
CA PHE A 56 -8.23 1.73 0.38
C PHE A 56 -9.31 2.75 0.81
N LEU A 57 -8.90 3.97 1.17
CA LEU A 57 -9.82 5.07 1.51
C LEU A 57 -10.68 5.46 0.31
N LEU A 58 -10.09 5.59 -0.89
CA LEU A 58 -10.81 5.84 -2.14
C LEU A 58 -11.84 4.76 -2.43
N THR A 59 -11.47 3.49 -2.27
CA THR A 59 -12.39 2.37 -2.50
C THR A 59 -13.57 2.39 -1.51
N LYS A 60 -13.32 2.66 -0.23
CA LYS A 60 -14.39 2.82 0.76
C LYS A 60 -15.34 3.97 0.38
N LYS A 61 -14.81 5.11 -0.04
CA LYS A 61 -15.60 6.28 -0.45
C LYS A 61 -16.47 5.97 -1.67
N ILE A 62 -15.90 5.31 -2.69
CA ILE A 62 -16.63 4.89 -3.90
C ILE A 62 -17.77 3.93 -3.53
N ASN A 63 -17.51 2.96 -2.65
CA ASN A 63 -18.54 2.00 -2.22
C ASN A 63 -19.66 2.68 -1.41
N GLN A 64 -19.34 3.68 -0.59
CA GLN A 64 -20.34 4.47 0.12
C GLN A 64 -21.23 5.29 -0.84
N MET A 65 -20.63 5.93 -1.84
CA MET A 65 -21.40 6.67 -2.86
C MET A 65 -22.36 5.77 -3.62
N LYS A 66 -21.89 4.59 -4.07
CA LYS A 66 -22.74 3.59 -4.74
C LYS A 66 -23.92 3.15 -3.87
N LYS A 67 -23.67 2.88 -2.58
CA LYS A 67 -24.72 2.47 -1.63
C LYS A 67 -25.77 3.58 -1.42
N ASN A 68 -25.36 4.84 -1.36
CA ASN A 68 -26.27 5.97 -1.20
C ASN A 68 -27.12 6.21 -2.46
N GLU A 69 -26.56 6.03 -3.66
CA GLU A 69 -27.33 6.11 -4.90
C GLU A 69 -28.37 4.98 -5.01
N GLU A 70 -28.02 3.77 -4.57
CA GLU A 70 -28.94 2.63 -4.57
C GLU A 70 -30.10 2.82 -3.58
N ASN A 71 -29.83 3.35 -2.39
CA ASN A 71 -30.86 3.71 -1.41
C ASN A 71 -31.76 4.87 -1.87
N LYS A 72 -31.27 5.79 -2.70
CA LYS A 72 -32.10 6.89 -3.25
C LYS A 72 -33.04 6.42 -4.36
N LYS A 73 -32.79 5.25 -4.97
CA LYS A 73 -33.60 4.66 -6.04
C LYS A 73 -34.67 3.69 -5.55
N ARG A 74 -34.63 3.27 -4.28
CA ARG A 74 -35.66 2.47 -3.61
C ARG A 74 -36.65 3.38 -2.90
#